data_AF-U1QFZ8-F1
#
_entry.id   AF-U1QFZ8-F1
#
_cell.length_a   1.000
_cell.length_b   1.000
_cell.length_c   1.000
_cell.angle_alpha   90.00
_cell.angle_beta   90.00
_cell.angle_gamma   90.00
#
_symmetry.space_group_name_H-M   'P 1'
#
loop_
_entity.id
_entity.type
_entity.pdbx_description
1 polymer ?
#
loop_
_entity_poly.entity_id
_entity_poly.type
_entity_poly.pdbx_seq_one_letter_code
_entity_poly.pdbx_strand_id
1 'polypeptide(L)'
;MPLSVATPGVSESAARAAVPATENPTVLRATRCGHVPLATPVVKLVVCVRTCAISIHAATRVLDSLPAEVMPTVCVVDSIPVPQPLRERFDCPVRGHPTIRYQPTAQAKREEH
;
A
#
# COMPACT_ATOMS: atom_id res chain seq x y z
N MET A 1 9.45 2.17 -13.90
CA MET A 1 9.71 2.43 -12.47
C MET A 1 8.67 1.68 -11.63
N PRO A 2 9.01 1.12 -10.45
CA PRO A 2 8.03 0.58 -9.52
C PRO A 2 7.20 1.73 -8.92
N LEU A 3 5.89 1.51 -8.80
CA LEU A 3 4.94 2.48 -8.28
C LEU A 3 4.14 1.86 -7.14
N SER A 4 3.96 2.62 -6.05
CA SER A 4 3.15 2.22 -4.91
C SER A 4 2.05 3.24 -4.69
N VAL A 5 0.81 2.77 -4.54
CA VAL A 5 -0.36 3.62 -4.28
C VAL A 5 -0.74 3.48 -2.81
N ALA A 6 -0.64 4.56 -2.06
CA ALA A 6 -1.15 4.65 -0.69
C ALA A 6 -2.63 5.06 -0.72
N THR A 7 -3.52 4.16 -0.33
CA THR A 7 -4.95 4.48 -0.13
C THR A 7 -5.17 5.24 1.19
N PRO A 8 -6.37 5.82 1.43
CA PRO A 8 -6.64 6.55 2.66
C PRO A 8 -6.32 5.73 3.92
N GLY A 9 -5.55 6.35 4.83
CA GLY A 9 -5.12 5.72 6.07
C GLY A 9 -3.83 4.89 5.95
N VAL A 10 -3.26 4.73 4.75
CA VAL A 10 -1.92 4.17 4.54
C VAL A 10 -0.90 5.30 4.51
N SER A 11 0.15 5.20 5.34
CA SER A 11 1.25 6.17 5.31
C SER A 11 2.15 5.92 4.10
N GLU A 12 2.85 6.96 3.67
CA GLU A 12 3.81 6.86 2.58
C GLU A 12 4.96 5.89 2.93
N SER A 13 5.40 5.89 4.18
CA SER A 13 6.40 4.95 4.68
C SER A 13 5.95 3.49 4.60
N ALA A 14 4.69 3.20 4.96
CA ALA A 14 4.13 1.86 4.82
C ALA A 14 4.01 1.44 3.35
N ALA A 15 3.65 2.37 2.47
CA ALA A 15 3.59 2.12 1.03
C ALA A 15 4.97 1.89 0.39
N ARG A 16 6.03 2.52 0.90
CA ARG A 16 7.43 2.24 0.50
C ARG A 16 7.87 0.87 1.02
N ALA A 17 7.60 0.57 2.29
CA ALA A 17 7.97 -0.71 2.91
C ALA A 17 7.26 -1.91 2.26
N ALA A 18 6.05 -1.70 1.73
CA ALA A 18 5.29 -2.70 1.00
C ALA A 18 5.94 -3.16 -0.32
N VAL A 19 6.99 -2.48 -0.79
CA VAL A 19 7.78 -2.83 -1.98
C VAL A 19 9.16 -3.33 -1.52
N PRO A 20 9.79 -4.31 -2.21
CA PRO A 20 11.13 -4.77 -1.82
C PRO A 20 12.13 -3.62 -1.70
N ALA A 21 13.00 -3.64 -0.69
CA ALA A 21 13.99 -2.58 -0.46
C ALA A 21 15.00 -2.39 -1.61
N THR A 22 15.12 -3.39 -2.50
CA THR A 22 15.92 -3.31 -3.73
C THR A 22 15.28 -2.44 -4.81
N GLU A 23 14.00 -2.08 -4.63
CA GLU A 23 13.23 -1.23 -5.52
C GLU A 23 12.96 0.11 -4.82
N ASN A 24 13.13 1.24 -5.53
CA ASN A 24 12.79 2.57 -5.02
C ASN A 24 11.47 3.04 -5.64
N PRO A 25 10.31 2.78 -4.99
CA PRO A 25 9.03 3.10 -5.59
C PRO A 25 8.72 4.60 -5.52
N THR A 26 8.10 5.12 -6.57
CA THR A 26 7.33 6.36 -6.46
C THR A 26 6.05 6.06 -5.70
N VAL A 27 5.80 6.79 -4.61
CA VAL A 27 4.54 6.66 -3.88
C VAL A 27 3.56 7.71 -4.35
N LEU A 28 2.39 7.27 -4.79
CA LEU A 28 1.25 8.13 -5.08
C LEU A 28 0.18 7.96 -4.01
N ARG A 29 -0.54 9.04 -3.68
CA ARG A 29 -1.67 8.97 -2.75
C ARG A 29 -2.97 8.91 -3.54
N ALA A 30 -3.78 7.90 -3.25
CA ALA A 30 -5.14 7.84 -3.75
C ALA A 30 -6.05 8.70 -2.88
N THR A 31 -7.00 9.39 -3.52
CA THR A 31 -8.08 10.07 -2.80
C THR A 31 -9.06 9.04 -2.21
N ARG A 32 -10.03 9.51 -1.41
CA ARG A 32 -11.13 8.66 -0.91
C ARG A 32 -11.97 8.03 -2.02
N CYS A 33 -12.00 8.66 -3.20
CA CYS A 33 -12.69 8.15 -4.38
C CYS A 33 -11.79 7.30 -5.28
N GLY A 34 -10.54 7.01 -4.86
CA GLY A 34 -9.58 6.23 -5.63
C GLY A 34 -8.97 6.93 -6.84
N HIS A 35 -9.03 8.27 -6.90
CA HIS A 35 -8.33 9.01 -7.95
C HIS A 35 -6.82 9.04 -7.67
N VAL A 36 -6.02 8.72 -8.68
CA VAL A 36 -4.55 8.75 -8.65
C VAL A 36 -4.05 9.41 -9.95
N PRO A 37 -3.15 10.39 -9.86
CA PRO A 37 -2.54 10.99 -11.05
C PRO A 37 -1.48 10.06 -11.64
N LEU A 38 -1.91 9.10 -12.47
CA LEU A 38 -1.02 8.19 -13.20
C LEU A 38 -0.51 8.91 -14.45
N ALA A 39 0.71 9.46 -14.37
CA ALA A 39 1.34 10.19 -15.48
C ALA A 39 2.49 9.41 -16.15
N THR A 40 2.86 8.23 -15.64
CA THR A 40 4.09 7.54 -16.00
C THR A 40 3.87 6.07 -16.38
N PRO A 41 4.68 5.53 -17.32
CA PRO A 41 4.63 4.11 -17.65
C PRO A 41 5.05 3.27 -16.43
N VAL A 42 4.14 2.41 -15.99
CA VAL A 42 4.28 1.62 -14.76
C VAL A 42 4.74 0.21 -15.11
N VAL A 43 5.89 -0.19 -14.55
CA VAL A 43 6.46 -1.53 -14.79
C VAL A 43 6.03 -2.51 -13.70
N LYS A 44 5.76 -2.00 -12.49
CA LYS A 44 5.20 -2.74 -11.35
C LYS A 44 4.32 -1.80 -10.54
N LEU A 45 3.12 -2.24 -10.18
CA LEU A 45 2.17 -1.46 -9.41
C LEU A 45 1.75 -2.22 -8.14
N VAL A 46 1.94 -1.58 -6.98
CA VAL A 46 1.47 -2.11 -5.69
C VAL A 46 0.43 -1.15 -5.11
N VAL A 47 -0.79 -1.63 -4.89
CA VAL A 47 -1.85 -0.85 -4.23
C VAL A 47 -1.90 -1.23 -2.75
N CYS A 48 -1.53 -0.31 -1.88
CA CYS A 48 -1.46 -0.55 -0.44
C CYS A 48 -2.78 -0.18 0.23
N VAL A 49 -3.32 -1.10 1.04
CA VAL A 49 -4.64 -0.99 1.66
C VAL A 49 -4.61 -1.33 3.15
N ARG A 50 -5.53 -0.73 3.89
CA ARG A 50 -5.92 -1.13 5.23
C ARG A 50 -7.21 -1.94 5.18
N THR A 51 -7.45 -2.74 6.21
CA THR A 51 -8.69 -3.50 6.45
C THR A 51 -9.85 -2.58 6.89
N CYS A 52 -10.09 -1.49 6.16
CA CYS A 52 -11.22 -0.59 6.39
C CYS A 52 -11.96 -0.27 5.07
N ALA A 53 -13.27 -0.05 5.18
CA ALA A 53 -14.14 0.11 4.00
C ALA A 53 -13.69 1.22 3.04
N ILE A 54 -13.20 2.34 3.57
CA ILE A 54 -12.75 3.49 2.76
C ILE A 54 -11.50 3.13 1.95
N SER A 55 -10.52 2.47 2.59
CA SER A 55 -9.27 2.09 1.93
C SER A 55 -9.52 1.03 0.86
N ILE A 56 -10.36 0.03 1.17
CA ILE A 56 -10.78 -1.02 0.24
C ILE A 56 -11.55 -0.42 -0.94
N HIS A 57 -12.49 0.51 -0.70
CA HIS A 57 -13.23 1.19 -1.76
C HIS A 57 -12.32 1.99 -2.68
N ALA A 58 -11.41 2.78 -2.11
CA ALA A 58 -10.43 3.54 -2.88
C ALA A 58 -9.54 2.60 -3.72
N ALA A 59 -9.14 1.45 -3.17
CA ALA A 59 -8.36 0.46 -3.91
C ALA A 59 -9.11 -0.10 -5.12
N THR A 60 -10.38 -0.50 -4.96
CA THR A 60 -11.21 -0.97 -6.07
C THR A 60 -11.27 0.10 -7.17
N ARG A 61 -11.53 1.37 -6.81
CA ARG A 61 -11.58 2.47 -7.78
C ARG A 61 -10.26 2.73 -8.49
N VAL A 62 -9.13 2.61 -7.78
CA VAL A 62 -7.80 2.70 -8.41
C VAL A 62 -7.65 1.59 -9.44
N LEU A 63 -7.94 0.34 -9.06
CA LEU A 63 -7.78 -0.84 -9.92
C LEU A 63 -8.66 -0.75 -11.18
N ASP A 64 -9.92 -0.31 -11.03
CA ASP A 64 -10.85 -0.09 -12.16
C ASP A 64 -10.36 0.95 -13.17
N SER A 65 -9.51 1.89 -12.73
CA SER A 65 -8.96 2.97 -13.57
C SER A 65 -7.68 2.60 -14.31
N LEU A 66 -7.11 1.42 -14.02
CA LEU A 66 -5.85 1.00 -14.62
C LEU A 66 -6.03 0.53 -16.06
N PRO A 67 -5.07 0.84 -16.94
CA PRO A 67 -4.99 0.18 -18.25
C PRO A 67 -4.87 -1.35 -18.08
N ALA A 68 -5.51 -2.11 -18.97
CA ALA A 68 -5.53 -3.58 -18.92
C ALA A 68 -4.14 -4.25 -18.97
N GLU A 69 -3.14 -3.53 -19.47
CA GLU A 69 -1.74 -3.97 -19.59
C GLU A 69 -0.99 -3.96 -18.24
N VAL A 70 -1.52 -3.25 -17.24
CA VAL A 70 -0.91 -3.18 -15.91
C VAL A 70 -1.43 -4.35 -15.07
N MET A 71 -0.51 -5.16 -14.55
CA MET A 71 -0.83 -6.21 -13.58
C MET A 71 -0.53 -5.72 -12.15
N PRO A 72 -1.53 -5.23 -11.39
CA PRO A 72 -1.33 -4.73 -10.04
C PRO A 72 -1.17 -5.87 -9.02
N THR A 73 -0.65 -5.53 -7.85
CA THR A 73 -0.70 -6.36 -6.64
C THR A 73 -1.31 -5.55 -5.51
N VAL A 74 -2.26 -6.12 -4.77
CA VAL A 74 -2.80 -5.49 -3.55
C VAL A 74 -1.98 -5.92 -2.33
N CYS A 75 -1.60 -4.95 -1.50
CA CYS A 75 -0.84 -5.18 -0.28
C CYS A 75 -1.65 -4.70 0.94
N VAL A 76 -2.08 -5.63 1.80
CA VAL A 76 -2.79 -5.33 3.05
C VAL A 76 -1.77 -5.02 4.14
N VAL A 77 -1.67 -3.76 4.56
CA VAL A 77 -0.57 -3.30 5.43
C VAL A 77 -0.81 -3.52 6.92
N ASP A 78 -2.04 -3.86 7.32
CA ASP A 78 -2.45 -4.03 8.71
C ASP A 78 -2.95 -5.45 9.04
N SER A 79 -2.68 -6.45 8.18
CA SER A 79 -3.14 -7.84 8.39
C SER A 79 -2.23 -8.91 7.75
N ILE A 80 -1.82 -9.92 8.52
CA ILE A 80 -0.87 -11.00 8.14
C ILE A 80 -1.29 -12.35 8.75
N PRO A 81 -2.59 -12.67 8.68
CA PRO A 81 -2.97 -13.24 7.41
C PRO A 81 -3.90 -12.33 6.64
N VAL A 82 -3.76 -12.28 5.31
CA VAL A 82 -4.74 -11.61 4.44
C VAL A 82 -6.11 -12.23 4.68
N PRO A 83 -7.11 -11.45 5.13
CA PRO A 83 -8.47 -11.93 5.31
C PRO A 83 -9.02 -12.54 4.03
N GLN A 84 -9.67 -13.70 4.12
CA GLN A 84 -10.24 -14.41 2.96
C GLN A 84 -11.15 -13.51 2.10
N PRO A 85 -12.06 -12.69 2.68
CA PRO A 85 -12.90 -11.80 1.87
C PRO A 85 -12.11 -10.78 1.04
N LEU A 86 -10.89 -10.41 1.46
CA LEU A 86 -10.04 -9.53 0.68
C LEU A 86 -9.31 -10.27 -0.45
N ARG A 87 -9.00 -11.55 -0.28
CA ARG A 87 -8.43 -12.38 -1.36
C ARG A 87 -9.44 -12.58 -2.49
N GLU A 88 -10.70 -12.80 -2.15
CA GLU A 88 -11.78 -13.04 -3.12
C GLU A 88 -12.29 -11.75 -3.77
N ARG A 89 -12.00 -10.58 -3.18
CA ARG A 89 -12.50 -9.29 -3.66
C ARG A 89 -11.73 -8.72 -4.85
N PHE A 90 -10.46 -9.07 -5.00
CA PHE A 90 -9.60 -8.50 -6.03
C PHE A 90 -9.19 -9.58 -7.03
N ASP A 91 -9.29 -9.28 -8.32
CA ASP A 91 -8.88 -10.17 -9.42
C ASP A 91 -7.35 -10.21 -9.63
N CYS A 92 -6.58 -9.74 -8.66
CA CYS A 92 -5.13 -9.67 -8.71
C CYS A 92 -4.50 -10.22 -7.43
N PRO A 93 -3.19 -10.53 -7.42
CA PRO A 93 -2.54 -11.07 -6.24
C PRO A 93 -2.71 -10.17 -5.02
N VAL A 94 -3.12 -10.75 -3.89
CA VAL A 94 -3.27 -10.07 -2.61
C VAL A 94 -2.27 -10.63 -1.60
N ARG A 95 -1.44 -9.76 -1.03
CA ARG A 95 -0.45 -10.14 0.00
C ARG A 95 -0.61 -9.31 1.27
N GLY A 96 -0.21 -9.87 2.41
CA GLY A 96 -0.12 -9.15 3.67
C GLY A 96 1.28 -8.57 3.82
N HIS A 97 1.39 -7.35 4.33
CA HIS A 97 2.68 -6.79 4.68
C HIS A 97 2.97 -7.05 6.16
N PRO A 98 4.14 -7.63 6.52
CA PRO A 98 4.59 -7.62 7.90
C PRO A 98 4.58 -6.19 8.44
N THR A 99 3.71 -5.92 9.41
CA THR A 99 3.79 -4.70 10.20
C THR A 99 5.13 -4.77 10.90
N ILE A 100 6.13 -4.04 10.39
CA ILE A 100 7.31 -3.74 11.19
C ILE A 100 6.73 -2.97 12.36
N ARG A 101 6.50 -3.66 13.49
CA ARG A 101 6.10 -2.99 14.72
C ARG A 101 7.17 -1.93 14.92
N TYR A 102 6.78 -0.67 14.80
CA TYR A 102 7.57 0.43 15.29
C TYR A 102 7.79 0.12 16.77
N GLN A 103 8.99 -0.36 17.12
CA GLN A 103 9.46 -0.29 18.49
C GLN A 103 9.78 1.19 18.67
N PRO A 104 9.03 1.95 19.49
CA PRO A 104 9.53 3.24 19.91
C PRO A 104 10.88 2.98 20.57
N THR A 105 11.95 3.52 20.00
CA THR A 105 13.28 3.44 20.56
C THR A 105 13.22 4.04 21.96
N ALA A 106 13.25 3.19 22.97
CA ALA A 106 13.40 3.57 24.36
C ALA A 106 14.84 4.04 24.58
N GLN A 107 15.19 5.25 24.12
CA GLN A 107 16.42 5.93 24.49
C GLN A 107 16.32 7.44 24.18
N ALA A 108 15.51 8.12 24.98
CA ALA A 108 15.59 9.57 25.19
C ALA A 108 15.37 9.86 26.67
N LYS A 109 16.19 9.25 27.52
CA LYS A 109 16.39 9.66 28.92
C LYS A 109 17.80 9.24 29.33
N ARG A 110 18.76 10.15 29.17
CA ARG A 110 20.01 10.25 29.96
C ARG A 110 20.86 11.38 29.41
N GLU A 111 20.38 12.61 29.55
CA GLU A 111 21.23 13.77 29.76
C GLU A 111 20.48 14.65 30.74
N GLU A 112 20.82 14.52 32.03
CA GLU A 112 20.70 15.52 33.11
C GLU A 112 20.98 14.81 34.44
N HIS A 113 22.28 14.71 34.78
CA HIS A 113 22.83 14.98 36.12
C HIS A 113 24.35 14.84 36.11
#